data_AF-A0A455SLQ8-F1
#
_entry.id   AF-A0A455SLQ8-F1
#
_cell.length_a   1.000
_cell.length_b   1.000
_cell.length_c   1.000
_cell.angle_alpha   90.00
_cell.angle_beta   90.00
_cell.angle_gamma   90.00
#
_symmetry.space_group_name_H-M   'P 1'
#
loop_
_entity.id
_entity.type
_entity.pdbx_description
1 polymer ?
#
loop_
_entity_poly.entity_id
_entity_poly.type
_entity_poly.pdbx_seq_one_letter_code
_entity_poly.pdbx_strand_id
1 'polypeptide(L)'
;MPVLSMIDQQGVSQTALPVLPILAEKGIALTYNGEEPPIMQTQALYLAAQFAPEAASKAKRTGVVYGSLTYAKGNMVPAWMVWYQQVPLPSPDPVTDTPSLRVYDVFVFLDARYGVHLLSVWDGKK
;
A
#
# COMPACT_ATOMS: atom_id res chain seq x y z
N MET A 1 36.04 29.96 18.59
CA MET A 1 34.69 29.71 18.06
C MET A 1 34.83 28.88 16.80
N PRO A 2 34.24 27.68 16.73
CA PRO A 2 33.82 27.10 15.46
C PRO A 2 32.32 26.80 15.47
N VAL A 3 31.64 27.29 14.43
CA VAL A 3 30.26 26.95 14.07
C VAL A 3 30.30 25.69 13.22
N LEU A 4 29.81 24.57 13.74
CA LEU A 4 29.34 23.44 12.92
C LEU A 4 28.63 22.45 13.83
N SER A 5 27.29 22.39 13.78
CA SER A 5 26.54 21.19 14.15
C SER A 5 25.06 21.31 13.76
N MET A 6 24.55 20.19 13.24
CA MET A 6 23.15 19.75 13.18
C MET A 6 22.32 20.28 12.00
N ILE A 7 22.52 19.63 10.85
CA ILE A 7 21.39 19.10 10.08
C ILE A 7 20.66 18.15 11.04
N ASP A 8 19.39 18.39 11.35
CA ASP A 8 18.36 17.35 11.28
C ASP A 8 16.96 17.93 11.49
N GLN A 9 16.02 17.37 10.75
CA GLN A 9 14.67 17.81 10.52
C GLN A 9 13.82 17.67 11.79
N GLN A 10 13.30 18.78 12.33
CA GLN A 10 12.24 18.73 13.34
C GLN A 10 10.95 19.29 12.76
N GLY A 11 9.90 18.47 12.74
CA GLY A 11 8.54 19.00 12.83
C GLY A 11 7.46 18.41 11.95
N VAL A 12 7.56 17.17 11.45
CA VAL A 12 6.35 16.40 11.16
C VAL A 12 6.56 14.99 11.67
N SER A 13 5.79 14.61 12.70
CA SER A 13 5.39 13.22 12.88
C SER A 13 4.51 12.85 11.67
N GLN A 14 5.12 12.77 10.49
CA GLN A 14 4.62 11.91 9.45
C GLN A 14 4.63 10.55 10.10
N THR A 15 3.45 10.03 10.42
CA THR A 15 3.28 8.58 10.51
C THR A 15 3.81 8.09 9.17
N ALA A 16 5.09 7.75 9.12
CA ALA A 16 5.77 7.38 7.90
C ALA A 16 5.00 6.17 7.43
N LEU A 17 4.15 6.39 6.42
CA LEU A 17 3.54 5.32 5.69
C LEU A 17 4.71 4.42 5.34
N PRO A 18 4.65 3.11 5.66
CA PRO A 18 5.76 2.24 5.33
C PRO A 18 6.04 2.48 3.86
N VAL A 19 7.14 3.17 3.57
CA VAL A 19 7.61 3.38 2.21
C VAL A 19 7.95 1.98 1.81
N LEU A 20 6.98 1.35 1.14
CA LEU A 20 7.16 0.02 0.60
C LEU A 20 8.15 0.24 -0.53
N PRO A 21 9.39 -0.24 -0.40
CA PRO A 21 10.44 0.05 -1.36
C PRO A 21 10.01 -0.33 -2.78
N ILE A 22 9.18 -1.36 -2.93
CA ILE A 22 8.59 -1.78 -4.20
C ILE A 22 7.69 -0.74 -4.86
N LEU A 23 6.98 0.09 -4.08
CA LEU A 23 6.19 1.18 -4.64
C LEU A 23 7.11 2.27 -5.19
N ALA A 24 8.16 2.62 -4.43
CA ALA A 24 9.15 3.60 -4.85
C ALA A 24 9.91 3.15 -6.12
N GLU A 25 10.24 1.86 -6.24
CA GLU A 25 10.84 1.27 -7.45
C GLU A 25 9.93 1.38 -8.68
N LYS A 26 8.61 1.40 -8.48
CA LYS A 26 7.61 1.63 -9.54
C LYS A 26 7.33 3.12 -9.78
N GLY A 27 8.04 4.03 -9.09
CA GLY A 27 7.78 5.46 -9.13
C GLY A 27 6.45 5.86 -8.51
N ILE A 28 5.95 5.05 -7.57
CA ILE A 28 4.71 5.26 -6.83
C ILE A 28 5.08 5.78 -5.44
N ALA A 29 4.62 6.99 -5.13
CA ALA A 29 4.79 7.58 -3.80
C ALA A 29 3.42 7.92 -3.22
N LEU A 30 3.23 7.62 -1.94
CA LEU A 30 2.03 8.02 -1.20
C LEU A 30 2.45 8.95 -0.07
N THR A 31 1.95 10.17 -0.09
CA THR A 31 2.28 11.20 0.90
C THR A 31 1.04 11.55 1.70
N TYR A 32 1.10 11.46 3.02
CA TYR A 32 0.02 11.94 3.87
C TYR A 32 0.08 13.47 3.95
N ASN A 33 -0.97 14.13 3.44
CA ASN A 33 -1.06 15.59 3.39
C ASN A 33 -2.03 16.18 4.44
N GLY A 34 -2.59 15.36 5.34
CA GLY A 34 -3.53 15.82 6.36
C GLY A 34 -4.90 16.26 5.84
N GLU A 35 -5.17 16.09 4.54
CA GLU A 35 -6.50 16.30 3.98
C GLU A 35 -7.49 15.27 4.53
N GLU A 36 -8.74 15.70 4.69
CA GLU A 36 -9.81 14.79 5.10
C GLU A 36 -10.29 14.00 3.85
N PRO A 37 -10.31 12.67 3.91
CA PRO A 37 -10.64 11.86 2.74
C PRO A 37 -12.14 11.99 2.39
N PRO A 38 -12.49 12.19 1.10
CA PRO A 38 -13.89 12.31 0.68
C PRO A 38 -14.70 11.03 0.90
N ILE A 39 -14.09 9.87 0.66
CA ILE A 39 -14.67 8.57 0.99
C ILE A 39 -14.13 8.06 2.33
N MET A 40 -15.01 7.44 3.12
CA MET A 40 -14.63 6.85 4.42
C MET A 40 -13.69 5.65 4.24
N GLN A 41 -12.83 5.45 5.24
CA GLN A 41 -11.90 4.30 5.32
C GLN A 41 -12.61 2.96 5.08
N THR A 42 -13.77 2.76 5.71
CA THR A 42 -14.57 1.53 5.60
C THR A 42 -15.04 1.28 4.18
N GLN A 43 -15.36 2.35 3.44
CA GLN A 43 -15.83 2.27 2.06
C GLN A 43 -14.68 1.97 1.10
N ALA A 44 -13.51 2.59 1.32
CA ALA A 44 -12.29 2.25 0.57
C ALA A 44 -11.89 0.78 0.78
N LEU A 45 -11.94 0.28 2.02
CA LEU A 45 -11.63 -1.12 2.32
C LEU A 45 -12.61 -2.07 1.63
N TYR A 46 -13.90 -1.75 1.65
CA TYR A 46 -14.94 -2.54 0.98
C TYR A 46 -14.71 -2.60 -0.54
N LEU A 47 -14.41 -1.47 -1.17
CA LEU A 47 -14.09 -1.42 -2.61
C LEU A 47 -12.82 -2.23 -2.92
N ALA A 48 -11.76 -2.08 -2.13
CA ALA A 48 -10.52 -2.83 -2.33
C ALA A 48 -10.74 -4.35 -2.18
N ALA A 49 -11.62 -4.76 -1.25
CA ALA A 49 -12.00 -6.15 -1.09
C ALA A 49 -12.78 -6.70 -2.31
N GLN A 50 -13.54 -5.87 -3.03
CA GLN A 50 -14.16 -6.29 -4.29
C GLN A 50 -13.13 -6.49 -5.41
N PHE A 51 -12.06 -5.70 -5.43
CA PHE A 51 -10.98 -5.84 -6.41
C PHE A 51 -10.06 -7.02 -6.13
N ALA A 52 -9.75 -7.28 -4.86
CA ALA A 52 -8.89 -8.37 -4.44
C ALA A 52 -9.57 -9.24 -3.36
N PRO A 53 -10.67 -9.96 -3.71
CA PRO A 53 -11.47 -10.71 -2.74
C PRO A 53 -10.67 -11.84 -2.08
N GLU A 54 -9.76 -12.45 -2.83
CA GLU A 54 -8.91 -13.51 -2.30
C GLU A 54 -7.88 -12.96 -1.30
N ALA A 55 -7.25 -11.83 -1.61
CA ALA A 55 -6.34 -11.16 -0.71
C ALA A 55 -7.06 -10.65 0.55
N ALA A 56 -8.22 -10.02 0.39
CA ALA A 56 -9.02 -9.53 1.52
C ALA A 56 -9.48 -10.65 2.46
N SER A 57 -9.73 -11.84 1.93
CA SER A 57 -10.21 -12.99 2.74
C SER A 57 -9.08 -13.80 3.37
N LYS A 58 -7.90 -13.85 2.72
CA LYS A 58 -6.79 -14.72 3.13
C LYS A 58 -5.58 -13.97 3.71
N ALA A 59 -5.51 -12.64 3.59
CA ALA A 59 -4.41 -11.86 4.15
C ALA A 59 -4.33 -12.02 5.66
N LYS A 60 -3.12 -12.19 6.20
CA LYS A 60 -2.92 -12.09 7.65
C LYS A 60 -2.92 -10.66 8.15
N ARG A 61 -2.45 -9.74 7.31
CA ARG A 61 -2.33 -8.33 7.66
C ARG A 61 -3.00 -7.50 6.59
N THR A 62 -3.99 -6.74 7.03
CA THR A 62 -4.66 -5.77 6.16
C THR A 62 -4.55 -4.41 6.81
N GLY A 63 -4.29 -3.40 6.00
CA GLY A 63 -4.36 -2.02 6.44
C GLY A 63 -4.77 -1.11 5.32
N VAL A 64 -5.15 0.09 5.69
CA VAL A 64 -5.61 1.11 4.75
C VAL A 64 -5.11 2.46 5.22
N VAL A 65 -4.63 3.24 4.26
CA VAL A 65 -4.05 4.56 4.47
C VAL A 65 -4.54 5.48 3.38
N TYR A 66 -4.89 6.68 3.80
CA TYR A 66 -5.18 7.78 2.90
C TYR A 66 -3.94 8.63 2.67
N GLY A 67 -3.74 9.08 1.43
CA GLY A 67 -2.72 10.06 1.10
C GLY A 67 -2.85 10.56 -0.33
N SER A 68 -1.97 11.46 -0.71
CA SER A 68 -1.79 11.85 -2.10
C SER A 68 -0.87 10.87 -2.80
N LEU A 69 -1.43 10.11 -3.73
CA LEU A 69 -0.73 9.16 -4.57
C LEU A 69 -0.14 9.87 -5.77
N THR A 70 1.17 9.80 -5.88
CA THR A 70 1.93 10.26 -7.04
C THR A 70 2.30 9.05 -7.88
N TYR A 71 1.76 8.96 -9.10
CA TYR A 71 2.04 7.90 -10.05
C TYR A 71 2.14 8.45 -11.48
N ALA A 72 2.84 7.76 -12.39
CA ALA A 72 2.98 8.09 -13.81
C ALA A 72 3.32 9.57 -14.12
N LYS A 73 4.60 9.95 -14.13
CA LYS A 73 5.11 11.31 -14.44
C LYS A 73 4.55 12.43 -13.55
N GLY A 74 4.30 12.15 -12.27
CA GLY A 74 4.01 13.18 -11.27
C GLY A 74 2.53 13.54 -11.12
N ASN A 75 1.60 12.71 -11.61
CA ASN A 75 0.18 12.92 -11.33
C ASN A 75 -0.07 12.62 -9.85
N MET A 76 -0.39 13.68 -9.11
CA MET A 76 -0.74 13.60 -7.70
C MET A 76 -2.26 13.61 -7.55
N VAL A 77 -2.83 12.52 -7.05
CA VAL A 77 -4.27 12.39 -6.80
C VAL A 77 -4.51 11.89 -5.38
N PRO A 78 -5.55 12.37 -4.68
CA PRO A 78 -5.91 11.82 -3.39
C PRO A 78 -6.39 10.38 -3.57
N ALA A 79 -5.76 9.45 -2.87
CA ALA A 79 -6.02 8.02 -2.99
C ALA A 79 -5.93 7.30 -1.66
N TRP A 80 -6.72 6.24 -1.57
CA TRP A 80 -6.60 5.23 -0.53
C TRP A 80 -5.69 4.11 -1.00
N MET A 81 -4.65 3.82 -0.24
CA MET A 81 -3.87 2.61 -0.39
C MET A 81 -4.37 1.58 0.61
N VAL A 82 -4.82 0.44 0.11
CA VAL A 82 -5.16 -0.73 0.89
C VAL A 82 -4.10 -1.79 0.65
N TRP A 83 -3.46 -2.27 1.71
CA TRP A 83 -2.45 -3.31 1.62
C TRP A 83 -2.92 -4.58 2.29
N TYR A 84 -2.69 -5.70 1.61
CA TYR A 84 -2.97 -7.06 2.03
C TYR A 84 -1.65 -7.80 2.04
N GLN A 85 -1.13 -8.12 3.21
CA GLN A 85 0.16 -8.76 3.38
C GLN A 85 0.01 -10.21 3.84
N GLN A 86 1.01 -11.01 3.45
CA GLN A 86 1.13 -12.43 3.77
C GLN A 86 -0.08 -13.23 3.30
N VAL A 87 -0.58 -12.95 2.09
CA VAL A 87 -1.67 -13.71 1.49
C VAL A 87 -1.10 -15.07 1.04
N PRO A 88 -1.59 -16.21 1.56
CA PRO A 88 -1.09 -17.53 1.17
C PRO A 88 -1.53 -17.87 -0.27
N LEU A 89 -0.58 -18.19 -1.13
CA LEU A 89 -0.88 -18.82 -2.42
C LEU A 89 -1.16 -20.30 -2.21
N PRO A 90 -2.21 -20.85 -2.85
CA PRO A 90 -2.37 -22.30 -2.92
C PRO A 90 -1.18 -22.92 -3.67
N SER A 91 -0.53 -23.89 -3.05
CA SER A 91 0.55 -24.66 -3.69
C SER A 91 -0.01 -25.37 -4.93
N PRO A 92 0.64 -25.26 -6.10
CA PRO A 92 0.14 -25.88 -7.33
C PRO A 92 0.19 -27.42 -7.30
N ASP A 93 0.96 -28.03 -6.40
CA ASP A 93 1.22 -29.47 -6.42
C ASP A 93 1.24 -30.09 -5.01
N PRO A 94 0.38 -31.09 -4.72
CA PRO A 94 0.41 -31.84 -3.46
C PRO A 94 1.53 -32.90 -3.39
N VAL A 95 2.34 -33.05 -4.45
CA VAL A 95 3.25 -34.22 -4.63
C VAL A 95 4.72 -33.89 -4.34
N THR A 96 5.09 -32.61 -4.20
CA THR A 96 6.46 -32.22 -3.83
C THR A 96 6.48 -31.80 -2.37
N ASP A 97 7.08 -32.67 -1.56
CA ASP A 97 7.39 -32.53 -0.15
C ASP A 97 8.31 -31.31 0.08
N THR A 98 7.70 -30.12 0.18
CA THR A 98 8.17 -28.96 0.93
C THR A 98 7.08 -27.87 0.81
N PRO A 99 6.29 -27.59 1.87
CA PRO A 99 5.36 -26.48 1.85
C PRO A 99 6.14 -25.17 1.95
N SER A 100 6.75 -24.71 0.85
CA SER A 100 7.09 -23.30 0.71
C SER A 100 5.74 -22.57 0.68
N LEU A 101 5.29 -22.08 1.83
CA LEU A 101 4.15 -21.16 1.93
C LEU A 101 4.53 -19.90 1.15
N ARG A 102 4.33 -19.94 -0.17
CA ARG A 102 4.49 -18.77 -1.03
C ARG A 102 3.43 -17.79 -0.59
N VAL A 103 3.87 -16.64 -0.14
CA VAL A 103 2.98 -15.56 0.25
C VAL A 103 3.17 -14.42 -0.72
N TYR A 104 2.08 -13.72 -0.99
CA TYR A 104 2.13 -12.49 -1.76
C TYR A 104 1.53 -11.36 -0.96
N ASP A 105 2.02 -10.17 -1.26
CA ASP A 105 1.50 -8.92 -0.75
C ASP A 105 0.80 -8.19 -1.91
N VAL A 106 -0.41 -7.69 -1.67
CA VAL A 106 -1.19 -6.93 -2.66
C VAL A 106 -1.41 -5.52 -2.13
N PHE A 107 -1.13 -4.54 -2.96
CA PHE A 107 -1.37 -3.12 -2.68
C PHE A 107 -2.36 -2.61 -3.71
N VAL A 108 -3.57 -2.28 -3.26
CA VAL A 108 -4.64 -1.72 -4.10
C VAL A 108 -4.73 -0.24 -3.82
N PHE A 109 -4.67 0.59 -4.86
CA PHE A 109 -4.87 2.02 -4.74
C PHE A 109 -6.18 2.41 -5.39
N LEU A 110 -6.98 3.13 -4.64
CA LEU A 110 -8.29 3.61 -5.04
C LEU A 110 -8.30 5.13 -4.99
N ASP A 111 -8.94 5.77 -5.97
CA ASP A 111 -9.19 7.20 -5.97
C ASP A 111 -10.09 7.56 -4.78
N ALA A 112 -9.66 8.50 -3.95
CA ALA A 112 -10.38 8.86 -2.75
C ALA A 112 -11.57 9.79 -3.00
N ARG A 113 -11.75 10.32 -4.23
CA ARG A 113 -12.88 11.17 -4.60
C ARG A 113 -14.04 10.33 -5.11
N TYR A 114 -13.74 9.33 -5.92
CA TYR A 114 -14.76 8.53 -6.64
C TYR A 114 -14.77 7.05 -6.25
N GLY A 115 -13.79 6.57 -5.48
CA GLY A 115 -13.65 5.15 -5.16
C GLY A 115 -13.23 4.29 -6.35
N VAL A 116 -12.67 4.90 -7.39
CA VAL A 116 -12.27 4.22 -8.62
C VAL A 116 -10.92 3.52 -8.41
N HIS A 117 -10.77 2.31 -8.93
CA HIS A 117 -9.47 1.65 -8.91
C HIS A 117 -8.47 2.37 -9.81
N LEU A 118 -7.36 2.80 -9.21
CA LEU A 118 -6.29 3.51 -9.91
C LEU A 118 -5.21 2.55 -10.36
N LEU A 119 -4.67 1.77 -9.42
CA LEU A 119 -3.63 0.79 -9.69
C LEU A 119 -3.60 -0.31 -8.63
N SER A 120 -3.07 -1.47 -9.00
CA SER A 120 -2.76 -2.55 -8.07
C SER A 120 -1.34 -3.02 -8.29
N VAL A 121 -0.61 -3.20 -7.20
CA VAL A 121 0.72 -3.78 -7.19
C VAL A 121 0.63 -5.12 -6.48
N TRP A 122 1.16 -6.16 -7.12
CA TRP A 122 1.21 -7.51 -6.58
C TRP A 122 2.68 -7.87 -6.42
N ASP A 123 3.08 -8.15 -5.19
CA ASP A 123 4.43 -8.59 -4.84
C ASP A 123 4.37 -10.06 -4.42
N GLY A 124 4.90 -10.95 -5.24
CA GLY A 124 5.01 -12.37 -4.89
C GLY A 124 6.34 -12.64 -4.21
N LYS A 125 6.35 -12.89 -2.90
CA LYS A 125 7.54 -13.40 -2.23
C LYS A 125 7.64 -14.91 -2.49
N LYS A 126 8.62 -15.27 -3.31
CA LYS A 126 9.03 -16.65 -3.58
C LYS A 126 9.79 -17.26 -2.41
#